data_AF-A0A2D5TMH5-F1
#
_entry.id   AF-A0A2D5TMH5-F1
#
_cell.length_a   1.000
_cell.length_b   1.000
_cell.length_c   1.000
_cell.angle_alpha   90.00
_cell.angle_beta   90.00
_cell.angle_gamma   90.00
#
_symmetry.space_group_name_H-M   'P 1'
#
loop_
_entity.id
_entity.type
_entity.pdbx_description
1 polymer ?
#
loop_
_entity_poly.entity_id
_entity_poly.type
_entity_poly.pdbx_seq_one_letter_code
_entity_poly.pdbx_strand_id
1 'polypeptide(L)'
;MKAYLSTAIVIFAFLFANMDNQEIIWLDANLRETSQSQAKYYKVGNKREGQVTYYYKNRNIFRKTTYVKGKIEGRFYEYYDTGELREVGVYENGLREGNWKVYYKSGKIKQKGKYSGGEKVGVWKTYYKNEN
;
A
#
# COMPACT_ATOMS: atom_id res chain seq x y z
N MET A 1 52.66 -9.01 -24.32
CA MET A 1 51.27 -9.22 -23.90
C MET A 1 51.26 -10.05 -22.63
N LYS A 2 51.10 -9.41 -21.46
CA LYS A 2 50.76 -10.07 -20.19
C LYS A 2 49.61 -9.26 -19.62
N ALA A 3 48.43 -9.86 -19.60
CA ALA A 3 47.18 -9.22 -19.20
C ALA A 3 47.16 -9.03 -17.69
N TYR A 4 46.86 -7.81 -17.26
CA TYR A 4 46.53 -7.49 -15.88
C TYR A 4 45.18 -8.16 -15.56
N LEU A 5 45.18 -9.14 -14.66
CA LEU A 5 43.95 -9.63 -14.05
C LEU A 5 43.39 -8.48 -13.19
N SER A 6 42.27 -7.95 -13.65
CA SER A 6 41.51 -6.88 -13.00
C SER A 6 41.16 -7.25 -11.55
N THR A 7 41.68 -6.47 -10.60
CA THR A 7 41.29 -6.49 -9.18
C THR A 7 39.89 -5.89 -8.95
N ALA A 8 39.08 -5.68 -9.98
CA ALA A 8 37.74 -5.10 -9.85
C ALA A 8 36.64 -6.10 -9.45
N ILE A 9 36.90 -7.41 -9.44
CA ILE A 9 35.85 -8.42 -9.19
C ILE A 9 35.58 -8.65 -7.70
N VAL A 10 36.53 -8.33 -6.81
CA VAL A 10 36.40 -8.66 -5.37
C VAL A 10 35.66 -7.56 -4.57
N ILE A 11 35.53 -6.34 -5.09
CA ILE A 11 34.78 -5.27 -4.41
C ILE A 11 33.27 -5.29 -4.75
N PHE A 12 32.86 -5.97 -5.82
CA PHE A 12 31.44 -6.03 -6.22
C PHE A 12 30.63 -7.12 -5.50
N ALA A 13 31.28 -7.96 -4.70
CA ALA A 13 30.63 -9.05 -3.95
C ALA A 13 30.15 -8.64 -2.53
N PHE A 14 30.39 -7.41 -2.08
CA PHE A 14 30.09 -6.96 -0.72
C PHE A 14 28.99 -5.89 -0.58
N LEU A 15 28.24 -5.59 -1.65
CA LEU A 15 27.13 -4.63 -1.61
C LEU A 15 25.72 -5.24 -1.76
N PHE A 16 25.59 -6.55 -2.00
CA PHE A 16 24.27 -7.20 -2.13
C PHE A 16 23.87 -8.07 -0.92
N ALA A 17 24.63 -8.02 0.16
CA ALA A 17 24.31 -8.74 1.39
C ALA A 17 23.26 -8.02 2.26
N ASN A 18 22.19 -7.48 1.68
CA ASN A 18 20.97 -7.01 2.36
C ASN A 18 19.81 -6.74 1.37
N MET A 19 19.62 -7.60 0.36
CA MET A 19 18.32 -7.63 -0.33
C MET A 19 17.41 -8.58 0.46
N ASP A 20 16.72 -8.03 1.46
CA ASP A 20 15.55 -8.68 2.05
C ASP A 20 14.69 -9.18 0.89
N ASN A 21 14.55 -10.50 0.78
CA ASN A 21 13.81 -11.15 -0.28
C ASN A 21 12.33 -10.77 -0.11
N GLN A 22 11.94 -9.65 -0.72
CA GLN A 22 10.57 -9.15 -0.66
C GLN A 22 9.71 -10.09 -1.49
N GLU A 23 9.07 -11.05 -0.81
CA GLU A 23 8.18 -12.01 -1.44
C GLU A 23 6.95 -11.31 -2.05
N ILE A 24 6.61 -11.70 -3.28
CA ILE A 24 5.35 -11.31 -3.91
C ILE A 24 4.27 -12.26 -3.42
N ILE A 25 3.24 -11.72 -2.78
CA ILE A 25 2.08 -12.49 -2.33
C ILE A 25 0.87 -12.11 -3.17
N TRP A 26 0.28 -13.10 -3.83
CA TRP A 26 -0.90 -12.97 -4.68
C TRP A 26 -2.19 -13.03 -3.84
N LEU A 27 -3.13 -12.13 -4.11
CA LEU A 27 -4.33 -11.95 -3.30
C LEU A 27 -5.61 -11.92 -4.14
N ASP A 28 -6.67 -12.56 -3.67
CA ASP A 28 -8.00 -12.53 -4.29
C ASP A 28 -8.71 -11.18 -4.07
N ALA A 29 -9.98 -11.08 -4.51
CA ALA A 29 -10.77 -9.87 -4.34
C ALA A 29 -11.06 -9.49 -2.88
N ASN A 30 -10.92 -10.45 -1.95
CA ASN A 30 -11.12 -10.30 -0.51
C ASN A 30 -9.79 -10.14 0.25
N LEU A 31 -8.68 -9.93 -0.46
CA LEU A 31 -7.32 -9.81 0.10
C LEU A 31 -6.83 -11.08 0.82
N ARG A 32 -7.31 -12.26 0.43
CA ARG A 32 -6.83 -13.56 0.91
C ARG A 32 -5.76 -14.12 -0.04
N GLU A 33 -4.75 -14.79 0.51
CA GLU A 33 -3.69 -15.42 -0.30
C GLU A 33 -4.30 -16.42 -1.30
N THR A 34 -3.84 -16.36 -2.55
CA THR A 34 -4.34 -17.19 -3.65
C THR A 34 -3.25 -17.43 -4.70
N SER A 35 -3.57 -18.19 -5.74
CA SER A 35 -2.67 -18.40 -6.88
C SER A 35 -2.60 -17.16 -7.80
N GLN A 36 -1.50 -16.98 -8.53
CA GLN A 36 -1.33 -15.85 -9.46
C GLN A 36 -2.46 -15.75 -10.51
N SER A 37 -2.96 -16.89 -10.99
CA SER A 37 -4.05 -16.93 -11.97
C SER A 37 -5.36 -16.38 -11.40
N GLN A 38 -5.67 -16.70 -10.14
CA GLN A 38 -6.91 -16.28 -9.44
C GLN A 38 -6.80 -14.91 -8.77
N ALA A 39 -5.60 -14.33 -8.69
CA ALA A 39 -5.37 -13.08 -7.99
C ALA A 39 -6.10 -11.88 -8.62
N LYS A 40 -6.52 -10.94 -7.78
CA LYS A 40 -6.93 -9.59 -8.18
C LYS A 40 -5.85 -8.56 -7.86
N TYR A 41 -5.09 -8.81 -6.79
CA TYR A 41 -4.02 -7.94 -6.30
C TYR A 41 -2.75 -8.76 -6.04
N TYR A 42 -1.63 -8.09 -5.90
CA TYR A 42 -0.43 -8.65 -5.27
C TYR A 42 0.14 -7.64 -4.29
N LYS A 43 0.86 -8.09 -3.27
CA LYS A 43 1.57 -7.21 -2.34
C LYS A 43 3.06 -7.50 -2.34
N VAL A 44 3.83 -6.45 -2.09
CA VAL A 44 5.29 -6.47 -1.94
C VAL A 44 5.63 -5.76 -0.64
N GLY A 45 6.56 -6.31 0.11
CA GLY A 45 7.00 -5.82 1.41
C GLY A 45 7.05 -6.94 2.44
N ASN A 46 7.62 -6.64 3.60
CA ASN A 46 7.76 -7.62 4.67
C ASN A 46 6.36 -8.01 5.22
N LYS A 47 6.11 -9.32 5.31
CA LYS A 47 4.81 -9.92 5.65
C LYS A 47 4.29 -9.49 7.03
N ARG A 48 5.16 -9.04 7.94
CA ARG A 48 4.83 -8.83 9.36
C ARG A 48 5.06 -7.42 9.87
N GLU A 49 6.06 -6.70 9.33
CA GLU A 49 6.45 -5.39 9.83
C GLU A 49 6.94 -4.47 8.72
N GLY A 50 6.72 -3.17 8.90
CA GLY A 50 7.17 -2.14 7.96
C GLY A 50 6.19 -1.85 6.84
N GLN A 51 6.67 -1.14 5.83
CA GLN A 51 5.84 -0.66 4.73
C GLN A 51 5.46 -1.81 3.79
N VAL A 52 4.16 -1.91 3.49
CA VAL A 52 3.61 -2.87 2.53
C VAL A 52 2.85 -2.10 1.47
N THR A 53 3.17 -2.39 0.21
CA THR A 53 2.45 -1.84 -0.94
C THR A 53 1.71 -2.96 -1.63
N TYR A 54 0.42 -2.74 -1.83
CA TYR A 54 -0.46 -3.59 -2.61
C TYR A 54 -0.63 -2.97 -3.98
N TYR A 55 -0.72 -3.82 -4.99
CA TYR A 55 -0.82 -3.46 -6.38
C TYR A 55 -2.00 -4.19 -7.02
N TYR A 56 -2.64 -3.53 -7.97
CA TYR A 56 -3.50 -4.17 -8.95
C TYR A 56 -2.66 -5.03 -9.91
N LYS A 57 -3.30 -5.99 -10.60
CA LYS A 57 -2.63 -6.78 -11.66
C LYS A 57 -1.97 -5.93 -12.77
N ASN A 58 -2.50 -4.74 -13.04
CA ASN A 58 -1.93 -3.78 -14.00
C ASN A 58 -0.72 -3.00 -13.45
N ARG A 59 -0.20 -3.36 -12.26
CA ARG A 59 0.93 -2.74 -11.56
C ARG A 59 0.66 -1.34 -10.99
N ASN A 60 -0.56 -0.81 -11.15
CA ASN A 60 -0.95 0.39 -10.42
C ASN A 60 -1.07 0.07 -8.93
N ILE A 61 -0.76 1.06 -8.10
CA ILE A 61 -0.83 0.92 -6.66
C ILE A 61 -2.29 0.80 -6.26
N PHE A 62 -2.62 -0.21 -5.48
CA PHE A 62 -3.93 -0.38 -4.84
C PHE A 62 -3.96 0.28 -3.48
N ARG A 63 -2.93 0.04 -2.66
CA ARG A 63 -2.89 0.47 -1.27
C ARG A 63 -1.47 0.58 -0.76
N LYS A 64 -1.20 1.60 0.07
CA LYS A 64 0.05 1.74 0.82
C LYS A 64 -0.27 1.85 2.30
N THR A 65 0.45 1.07 3.10
CA THR A 65 0.25 1.02 4.55
C THR A 65 1.52 0.57 5.26
N THR A 66 1.59 0.75 6.57
CA THR A 66 2.64 0.18 7.42
C THR A 66 2.01 -0.81 8.37
N TYR A 67 2.71 -1.92 8.64
CA TYR A 67 2.35 -2.88 9.68
C TYR A 67 3.33 -2.77 10.85
N VAL A 68 2.79 -2.72 12.07
CA VAL A 68 3.54 -2.79 13.33
C VAL A 68 2.89 -3.87 14.18
N LYS A 69 3.66 -4.90 14.56
CA LYS A 69 3.15 -6.05 15.34
C LYS A 69 1.89 -6.69 14.70
N GLY A 70 1.87 -6.78 13.37
CA GLY A 70 0.76 -7.36 12.60
C GLY A 70 -0.49 -6.48 12.47
N LYS A 71 -0.49 -5.26 13.02
CA LYS A 71 -1.60 -4.30 12.88
C LYS A 71 -1.20 -3.16 11.95
N ILE A 72 -2.18 -2.58 11.24
CA ILE A 72 -1.94 -1.40 10.43
C ILE A 72 -1.66 -0.20 11.35
N GLU A 73 -0.62 0.58 11.03
CA GLU A 73 -0.17 1.72 11.80
C GLU A 73 0.20 2.90 10.90
N GLY A 74 -0.14 4.12 11.32
CA GLY A 74 0.23 5.35 10.64
C GLY A 74 -0.60 5.64 9.38
N ARG A 75 0.02 6.32 8.41
CA ARG A 75 -0.69 6.80 7.21
C ARG A 75 -1.11 5.65 6.31
N PHE A 76 -2.36 5.73 5.88
CA PHE A 76 -2.97 4.80 4.94
C PHE A 76 -3.39 5.53 3.67
N TYR A 77 -3.11 4.90 2.53
CA TYR A 77 -3.55 5.37 1.23
C TYR A 77 -4.14 4.22 0.44
N GLU A 78 -5.20 4.52 -0.28
CA GLU A 78 -5.84 3.62 -1.21
C GLU A 78 -6.18 4.35 -2.51
N TYR A 79 -6.05 3.67 -3.63
CA TYR A 79 -6.15 4.27 -4.96
C TYR A 79 -7.14 3.50 -5.82
N TYR A 80 -7.64 4.13 -6.88
CA TYR A 80 -8.33 3.47 -7.96
C TYR A 80 -7.34 2.68 -8.82
N ASP A 81 -7.85 1.73 -9.61
CA ASP A 81 -7.06 0.93 -10.56
C ASP A 81 -6.36 1.74 -11.65
N THR A 82 -6.74 3.00 -11.75
CA THR A 82 -6.32 4.01 -12.71
C THR A 82 -5.32 5.00 -12.08
N GLY A 83 -5.04 4.85 -10.78
CA GLY A 83 -3.98 5.54 -10.06
C GLY A 83 -4.44 6.75 -9.24
N GLU A 84 -5.69 7.21 -9.39
CA GLU A 84 -6.21 8.34 -8.62
C GLU A 84 -6.43 7.96 -7.16
N LEU A 85 -6.20 8.90 -6.23
CA LEU A 85 -6.42 8.67 -4.81
C LEU A 85 -7.91 8.40 -4.54
N ARG A 86 -8.19 7.29 -3.84
CA ARG A 86 -9.54 6.88 -3.45
C ARG A 86 -9.83 7.19 -1.99
N GLU A 87 -8.91 6.86 -1.09
CA GLU A 87 -9.09 7.03 0.35
C GLU A 87 -7.75 7.32 1.03
N VAL A 88 -7.79 8.19 2.03
CA VAL A 88 -6.62 8.51 2.87
C VAL A 88 -7.05 8.77 4.30
N GLY A 89 -6.20 8.34 5.24
CA GLY A 89 -6.39 8.57 6.65
C GLY A 89 -5.22 8.04 7.47
N VAL A 90 -5.46 7.90 8.77
CA VAL A 90 -4.50 7.35 9.72
C VAL A 90 -5.13 6.14 10.42
N TYR A 91 -4.30 5.13 10.66
CA TYR A 91 -4.61 4.03 11.55
C TYR A 91 -3.73 4.12 12.79
N GLU A 92 -4.28 3.78 13.94
CA GLU A 92 -3.56 3.58 15.19
C GLU A 92 -4.02 2.25 15.79
N ASN A 93 -3.07 1.37 16.12
CA ASN A 93 -3.35 0.04 16.65
C ASN A 93 -4.33 -0.79 15.82
N GLY A 94 -4.29 -0.64 14.49
CA GLY A 94 -5.16 -1.34 13.55
C GLY A 94 -6.56 -0.74 13.41
N LEU A 95 -6.87 0.38 14.07
CA LEU A 95 -8.16 1.06 14.01
C LEU A 95 -8.04 2.41 13.29
N ARG A 96 -9.08 2.81 12.54
CA ARG A 96 -9.10 4.12 11.89
C ARG A 96 -9.12 5.22 12.96
N GLU A 97 -8.27 6.22 12.77
CA GLU A 97 -8.13 7.34 13.72
C GLU A 97 -8.00 8.66 12.97
N GLY A 98 -8.42 9.75 13.62
CA GLY A 98 -8.27 11.11 13.09
C GLY A 98 -9.09 11.39 11.83
N ASN A 99 -8.61 12.30 10.99
CA ASN A 99 -9.35 12.78 9.82
C ASN A 99 -9.22 11.81 8.64
N TRP A 100 -10.37 11.46 8.06
CA TRP A 100 -10.46 10.59 6.89
C TRP A 100 -11.11 11.32 5.72
N LYS A 101 -10.60 11.04 4.52
CA LYS A 101 -11.13 11.56 3.26
C LYS A 101 -11.26 10.44 2.25
N VAL A 102 -12.42 10.39 1.60
CA VAL A 102 -12.72 9.54 0.46
C VAL A 102 -12.98 10.45 -0.74
N TYR A 103 -12.42 10.09 -1.88
CA TYR A 103 -12.49 10.86 -3.11
C TYR A 103 -13.26 10.07 -4.18
N TYR A 104 -13.87 10.79 -5.11
CA TYR A 104 -14.27 10.25 -6.39
C TYR A 104 -13.04 10.11 -7.29
N LYS A 105 -13.15 9.29 -8.34
CA LYS A 105 -12.10 9.17 -9.37
C LYS A 105 -11.72 10.51 -10.03
N SER A 106 -12.64 11.47 -10.06
CA SER A 106 -12.37 12.84 -10.52
C SER A 106 -11.46 13.67 -9.57
N GLY A 107 -11.07 13.13 -8.42
CA GLY A 107 -10.33 13.83 -7.38
C GLY A 107 -11.20 14.72 -6.47
N LYS A 108 -12.50 14.88 -6.76
CA LYS A 108 -13.43 15.59 -5.88
C LYS A 108 -13.68 14.79 -4.60
N ILE A 109 -13.81 15.46 -3.46
CA ILE A 109 -14.13 14.80 -2.19
C ILE A 109 -15.52 14.17 -2.29
N LYS A 110 -15.60 12.87 -2.04
CA LYS A 110 -16.84 12.10 -1.90
C LYS A 110 -17.34 12.11 -0.47
N GLN A 111 -16.43 11.90 0.49
CA GLN A 111 -16.77 11.87 1.90
C GLN A 111 -15.61 12.36 2.74
N LYS A 112 -15.89 13.05 3.85
CA LYS A 112 -14.88 13.36 4.87
C LYS A 112 -15.49 13.42 6.26
N GLY A 113 -14.69 13.08 7.26
CA GLY A 113 -15.08 13.10 8.66
C GLY A 113 -13.93 12.66 9.56
N LYS A 114 -14.23 12.40 10.83
CA LYS A 114 -13.27 11.93 11.81
C LYS A 114 -13.62 10.52 12.27
N TYR A 115 -12.61 9.69 12.47
CA TYR A 115 -12.71 8.44 13.21
C TYR A 115 -12.04 8.58 14.57
N SER A 116 -12.53 7.83 15.56
CA SER A 116 -11.90 7.63 16.86
C SER A 116 -12.07 6.16 17.24
N GLY A 117 -10.98 5.43 17.47
CA GLY A 117 -11.04 4.02 17.84
C GLY A 117 -11.77 3.14 16.80
N GLY A 118 -11.68 3.49 15.52
CA GLY A 118 -12.34 2.77 14.43
C GLY A 118 -13.81 3.18 14.19
N GLU A 119 -14.40 4.00 15.05
CA GLU A 119 -15.78 4.47 14.92
C GLU A 119 -15.87 5.87 14.34
N LYS A 120 -16.93 6.15 13.59
CA LYS A 120 -17.19 7.48 13.03
C LYS A 120 -17.61 8.43 14.15
N VAL A 121 -16.88 9.52 14.32
CA VAL A 121 -17.19 10.55 15.32
C VAL A 121 -17.37 11.92 14.68
N GLY A 122 -18.22 12.75 15.30
CA GLY A 122 -18.51 14.10 14.84
C GLY A 122 -19.26 14.15 13.51
N VAL A 123 -19.16 15.30 12.83
CA VAL A 123 -19.90 15.55 11.59
C VAL A 123 -19.22 14.87 10.40
N TRP A 124 -19.99 14.03 9.71
CA TRP A 124 -19.61 13.44 8.43
C TRP A 124 -20.26 14.19 7.28
N LYS A 125 -19.45 14.65 6.34
CA LYS A 125 -19.92 15.31 5.11
C LYS A 125 -19.80 14.35 3.95
N THR A 126 -20.91 14.07 3.30
CA THR A 126 -20.98 13.29 2.06
C THR A 126 -21.38 14.25 0.94
N TYR A 127 -20.64 14.21 -0.16
CA TYR A 127 -20.91 15.01 -1.35
C TYR A 127 -21.33 14.05 -2.44
N TYR A 128 -22.48 14.31 -3.06
CA TYR A 128 -22.98 13.50 -4.16
C TYR A 128 -22.42 14.01 -5.49
N LYS A 129 -22.25 13.12 -6.45
CA LYS A 129 -21.84 13.50 -7.81
C LYS A 129 -23.05 14.17 -8.44
N ASN A 130 -22.93 15.45 -8.77
CA ASN A 130 -23.90 16.08 -9.66
C ASN A 130 -23.64 15.56 -11.07
N GLU A 131 -24.63 14.88 -11.62
CA GLU A 131 -24.70 14.53 -13.04
C GLU A 131 -25.33 15.74 -13.73
N ASN A 132 -24.49 16.60 -14.31
CA ASN A 132 -24.92 17.54 -15.33
C ASN A 132 -24.52 16.96 -16.68
#